data_AF-A0A6V8EYM0-F1
#
_entry.id   AF-A0A6V8EYM0-F1
#
_cell.length_a   1.000
_cell.length_b   1.000
_cell.length_c   1.000
_cell.angle_alpha   90.00
_cell.angle_beta   90.00
_cell.angle_gamma   90.00
#
_symmetry.space_group_name_H-M   'P 1'
#
loop_
_entity.id
_entity.type
_entity.pdbx_description
1 polymer ?
#
loop_
_entity_poly.entity_id
_entity_poly.type
_entity_poly.pdbx_seq_one_letter_code
_entity_poly.pdbx_strand_id
1 'polypeptide(L)'
;MTFKEFLKPDWRRLVVFACTMGGLNYLWISSNHILDARELFGLPFGFYPKGSFMIWPNHPTPSPVDFSWGYFLVDILFWYLLSCMVFYLLDYLKRHRKHELYR
;
A
#
# COMPACT_ATOMS: atom_id res chain seq x y z
N MET A 1 -15.06 6.89 17.78
CA MET A 1 -14.28 5.66 17.52
C MET A 1 -13.00 5.81 18.31
N THR A 2 -12.63 4.80 19.10
CA THR A 2 -11.39 4.87 19.91
C THR A 2 -10.16 4.53 19.06
N PHE A 3 -8.97 4.97 19.47
CA PHE A 3 -7.72 4.67 18.76
C PHE A 3 -7.47 3.15 18.62
N LYS A 4 -7.83 2.38 19.66
CA LYS A 4 -7.75 0.91 19.65
C LYS A 4 -8.67 0.29 18.57
N GLU A 5 -9.88 0.82 18.39
CA GLU A 5 -10.78 0.39 17.32
C GLU A 5 -10.29 0.79 15.94
N PHE A 6 -9.57 1.92 15.83
CA PHE A 6 -9.01 2.43 14.57
C PHE A 6 -7.91 1.52 14.04
N LEU A 7 -7.04 1.00 14.90
CA LEU A 7 -5.95 0.10 14.48
C LEU A 7 -6.35 -1.37 14.42
N LYS A 8 -7.52 -1.74 14.97
CA LYS A 8 -7.96 -3.14 15.01
C LYS A 8 -8.02 -3.75 13.60
N PRO A 9 -7.34 -4.87 13.32
CA PRO A 9 -7.46 -5.52 12.02
C PRO A 9 -8.88 -6.04 11.84
N ASP A 10 -9.49 -5.66 10.71
CA ASP A 10 -10.78 -6.14 10.24
C ASP A 10 -10.62 -6.56 8.78
N TRP A 11 -11.31 -7.62 8.36
CA TRP A 11 -11.21 -8.18 7.01
C TRP A 11 -11.48 -7.11 5.95
N ARG A 12 -12.38 -6.17 6.23
CA ARG A 12 -12.72 -5.06 5.33
C ARG A 12 -11.53 -4.14 5.08
N ARG A 13 -10.78 -3.81 6.14
CA ARG A 13 -9.56 -2.98 6.07
C ARG A 13 -8.45 -3.73 5.37
N LEU A 14 -8.30 -5.03 5.64
CA LEU A 14 -7.33 -5.89 4.98
C LEU A 14 -7.59 -6.02 3.47
N VAL A 15 -8.86 -6.11 3.04
CA VAL A 15 -9.21 -6.10 1.61
C VAL A 15 -8.85 -4.76 0.98
N VAL A 16 -9.22 -3.64 1.60
CA VAL A 16 -8.85 -2.30 1.07
C VAL A 16 -7.34 -2.14 1.03
N PHE A 17 -6.63 -2.55 2.08
CA PHE A 17 -5.17 -2.59 2.12
C PHE A 17 -4.59 -3.38 0.94
N ALA A 18 -5.05 -4.60 0.70
CA ALA A 18 -4.56 -5.43 -0.40
C ALA A 18 -4.87 -4.81 -1.77
N CYS A 19 -6.06 -4.22 -1.94
CA CYS A 19 -6.45 -3.54 -3.17
C CYS A 19 -5.65 -2.25 -3.41
N THR A 20 -5.43 -1.42 -2.39
CA THR A 20 -4.66 -0.17 -2.53
C THR A 20 -3.18 -0.48 -2.72
N MET A 21 -2.63 -1.37 -1.91
CA MET A 21 -1.24 -1.80 -2.03
C MET A 21 -0.99 -2.45 -3.40
N GLY A 22 -1.80 -3.42 -3.81
CA GLY A 22 -1.62 -4.08 -5.12
C GLY A 22 -1.92 -3.17 -6.30
N GLY A 23 -3.07 -2.47 -6.26
CA GLY A 23 -3.52 -1.62 -7.35
C GLY A 23 -2.65 -0.40 -7.59
N LEU A 24 -2.25 0.32 -6.54
CA LEU A 24 -1.41 1.52 -6.69
C LEU A 24 0.06 1.16 -6.97
N ASN A 25 0.58 0.05 -6.44
CA ASN A 25 1.90 -0.42 -6.87
C ASN A 25 1.89 -0.80 -8.36
N TYR A 26 0.86 -1.50 -8.84
CA TYR A 26 0.73 -1.84 -10.24
C TYR A 26 0.64 -0.58 -11.14
N LEU A 27 -0.22 0.38 -10.78
CA LEU A 27 -0.35 1.65 -11.52
C LEU A 27 0.95 2.45 -11.54
N TRP A 28 1.70 2.48 -10.45
CA TRP A 28 2.99 3.18 -10.37
C TRP A 28 4.07 2.51 -11.23
N ILE A 29 4.12 1.17 -11.22
CA ILE A 29 5.02 0.38 -12.07
C ILE A 29 4.69 0.62 -13.55
N SER A 30 3.41 0.54 -13.92
CA SER A 30 2.94 0.77 -15.29
C SER A 30 3.20 2.19 -15.77
N SER A 31 2.96 3.20 -14.93
CA SER A 31 3.01 4.62 -15.34
C SER A 31 4.44 5.14 -15.53
N ASN A 32 5.40 4.60 -14.78
CA ASN A 32 6.76 5.13 -14.83
C ASN A 32 7.70 4.30 -15.73
N HIS A 33 7.24 3.19 -16.33
CA HIS A 33 8.08 2.25 -17.10
C HIS A 33 9.34 1.77 -16.35
N ILE A 34 9.35 1.85 -15.01
CA ILE A 34 10.61 1.77 -14.23
C ILE A 34 11.21 0.36 -14.17
N LEU A 35 10.49 -0.69 -14.55
CA LEU A 35 11.08 -2.03 -14.61
C LEU A 35 10.65 -2.72 -15.89
N ASP A 36 11.66 -3.20 -16.63
CA ASP A 36 11.51 -4.28 -17.57
C ASP A 36 10.92 -5.45 -16.74
N ALA A 37 9.62 -5.72 -16.89
CA ALA A 37 8.86 -6.65 -16.05
C ALA A 37 9.46 -8.07 -16.00
N ARG A 38 10.42 -8.34 -16.88
CA ARG A 38 11.26 -9.54 -16.98
C ARG A 38 12.20 -9.74 -15.79
N GLU A 39 12.74 -8.69 -15.17
CA GLU A 39 13.64 -8.85 -14.00
C GLU A 39 12.89 -9.24 -12.73
N LEU A 40 11.59 -8.95 -12.66
CA LEU A 40 10.70 -9.33 -11.56
C LEU A 40 9.97 -10.66 -11.81
N PHE A 41 10.11 -11.27 -12.99
CA PHE A 41 9.33 -12.44 -13.43
C PHE A 41 9.68 -13.75 -12.68
N GLY A 42 10.86 -13.82 -12.05
CA GLY A 42 11.28 -14.96 -11.22
C GLY A 42 10.96 -14.80 -9.73
N LEU A 43 10.52 -13.61 -9.33
CA LEU A 43 10.13 -13.31 -7.97
C LEU A 43 8.59 -13.47 -7.91
N PRO A 44 8.00 -14.16 -6.91
CA PRO A 44 6.55 -14.12 -6.65
C PRO A 44 5.98 -12.69 -6.35
N PHE A 45 6.71 -11.63 -6.70
CA PHE A 45 6.71 -10.29 -6.12
C PHE A 45 5.94 -9.26 -6.98
N GLY A 46 4.78 -9.60 -7.51
CA GLY A 46 3.82 -8.60 -8.01
C GLY A 46 3.24 -7.70 -6.91
N PHE A 47 3.59 -7.95 -5.64
CA PHE A 47 2.93 -7.40 -4.46
C PHE A 47 3.85 -6.63 -3.52
N TYR A 48 5.15 -6.50 -3.82
CA TYR A 48 6.05 -5.81 -2.92
C TYR A 48 6.04 -4.32 -3.21
N PRO A 49 5.92 -3.48 -2.16
CA PRO A 49 5.88 -2.06 -2.33
C PRO A 49 7.26 -1.61 -2.79
N LYS A 50 7.29 -0.94 -3.93
CA LYS A 50 8.54 -0.70 -4.67
C LYS A 50 9.58 0.10 -3.89
N GLY A 51 9.16 0.89 -2.90
CA GLY A 51 10.05 1.60 -1.97
C GLY A 51 10.96 0.66 -1.16
N SER A 52 10.65 -0.64 -1.14
CA SER A 52 11.43 -1.68 -0.49
C SER A 52 12.68 -2.12 -1.26
N PHE A 53 12.82 -1.74 -2.53
CA PHE A 53 13.96 -2.13 -3.34
C PHE A 53 14.92 -0.97 -3.53
N MET A 54 16.19 -1.19 -3.21
CA MET A 54 17.26 -0.25 -3.56
C MET A 54 17.96 -0.76 -4.82
N ILE A 55 17.95 0.07 -5.86
CA ILE A 55 18.72 -0.15 -7.08
C ILE A 55 20.00 0.67 -6.93
N TRP A 56 21.14 -0.01 -6.95
CA TRP A 56 22.43 0.66 -6.86
C TRP A 56 22.74 1.36 -8.20
N PRO A 57 22.82 2.71 -8.24
CA PRO A 57 22.94 3.45 -9.49
C PRO A 57 24.32 3.31 -10.16
N ASN A 58 25.32 2.81 -9.43
CA ASN A 58 26.73 2.75 -9.88
C ASN A 58 27.23 1.32 -10.12
N HIS A 59 26.35 0.32 -10.18
CA HIS A 59 26.75 -1.08 -10.34
C HIS A 59 26.82 -1.48 -11.83
N PRO A 60 27.83 -2.24 -12.28
CA PRO A 60 27.84 -2.83 -13.62
C PRO A 60 26.62 -3.74 -13.78
N THR A 61 25.95 -3.64 -14.93
CA THR A 61 24.72 -4.36 -15.24
C THR A 61 24.91 -5.89 -15.23
N PRO A 62 23.96 -6.67 -14.67
CA PRO A 62 22.74 -6.22 -13.99
C PRO A 62 23.01 -5.67 -12.58
N SER A 63 22.33 -4.57 -12.22
CA SER A 63 22.45 -3.99 -10.88
C SER A 63 21.88 -4.95 -9.84
N PRO A 64 22.57 -5.21 -8.72
CA PRO A 64 22.00 -5.99 -7.63
C PRO A 64 20.80 -5.23 -7.08
N VAL A 65 19.68 -5.96 -6.93
CA VAL A 65 18.46 -5.46 -6.32
C VAL A 65 18.47 -5.93 -4.87
N ASP A 66 18.73 -5.00 -3.94
CA ASP A 66 18.69 -5.30 -2.52
C ASP A 66 17.32 -5.00 -1.94
N PHE A 67 16.80 -5.96 -1.16
CA PHE A 67 15.56 -5.81 -0.45
C PHE A 67 15.79 -5.18 0.93
N SER A 68 15.19 -4.03 1.17
CA SER A 68 15.20 -3.34 2.47
C SER A 68 13.96 -3.71 3.28
N TRP A 69 14.16 -4.57 4.29
CA TRP A 69 13.13 -4.91 5.26
C TRP A 69 12.60 -3.70 6.03
N GLY A 70 13.43 -2.67 6.24
CA GLY A 70 13.03 -1.44 6.91
C GLY A 70 12.00 -0.66 6.09
N TYR A 71 12.28 -0.44 4.80
CA TYR A 71 11.34 0.25 3.90
C TYR A 71 10.08 -0.59 3.67
N PHE A 72 10.21 -1.91 3.60
CA PHE A 72 9.05 -2.81 3.50
C PHE A 72 8.10 -2.69 4.69
N LEU A 73 8.64 -2.66 5.91
CA LEU A 73 7.82 -2.49 7.11
C LEU A 73 7.11 -1.14 7.11
N VAL A 74 7.82 -0.06 6.74
CA VAL A 74 7.25 1.29 6.65
C VAL A 74 6.13 1.33 5.60
N ASP A 75 6.34 0.72 4.43
CA ASP A 75 5.33 0.66 3.37
C ASP A 75 4.09 -0.12 3.82
N ILE A 76 4.24 -1.29 4.43
CA ILE A 76 3.10 -2.07 4.95
C ILE A 76 2.31 -1.25 5.97
N LEU A 77 3.01 -0.61 6.91
CA LEU A 77 2.36 0.22 7.93
C LEU A 77 1.62 1.40 7.30
N PHE A 78 2.24 2.08 6.34
CA PHE A 78 1.63 3.19 5.62
C PHE A 78 0.34 2.76 4.92
N TRP A 79 0.39 1.70 4.12
CA TRP A 79 -0.78 1.22 3.38
C TRP A 79 -1.89 0.74 4.33
N TYR A 80 -1.53 0.10 5.44
CA TYR A 80 -2.51 -0.33 6.44
C TYR A 80 -3.19 0.87 7.12
N LEU A 81 -2.42 1.88 7.53
CA LEU A 81 -2.96 3.11 8.10
C LEU A 81 -3.87 3.85 7.11
N LEU A 82 -3.51 3.88 5.83
CA LEU A 82 -4.35 4.43 4.77
C LEU A 82 -5.68 3.67 4.68
N SER A 83 -5.65 2.33 4.74
CA SER A 83 -6.87 1.51 4.74
C SER A 83 -7.78 1.83 5.94
N CYS A 84 -7.19 2.05 7.13
CA CYS A 84 -7.92 2.46 8.32
C CYS A 84 -8.53 3.86 8.17
N MET A 85 -7.80 4.81 7.56
CA MET A 85 -8.27 6.17 7.28
C MET A 85 -9.47 6.18 6.32
N VAL A 86 -9.47 5.34 5.28
CA VAL A 86 -10.60 5.21 4.36
C VAL A 86 -11.88 4.82 5.12
N PHE A 87 -11.81 3.81 5.99
CA PHE A 87 -12.97 3.41 6.78
C PHE A 87 -13.38 4.45 7.81
N TYR A 88 -12.41 5.12 8.45
CA TYR A 88 -12.69 6.22 9.37
C TYR A 88 -13.47 7.34 8.66
N LEU A 89 -13.06 7.72 7.46
CA LEU A 89 -13.74 8.74 6.65
C LEU A 89 -15.15 8.27 6.25
N LEU A 90 -15.30 7.03 5.80
CA LEU A 90 -16.60 6.47 5.45
C LEU A 90 -17.58 6.46 6.63
N ASP A 91 -17.11 6.08 7.82
CA ASP A 91 -17.93 6.09 9.03
C ASP A 91 -18.28 7.52 9.48
N TYR A 92 -17.34 8.46 9.34
CA TYR A 92 -17.58 9.87 9.61
C TYR A 92 -18.66 10.44 8.68
N LEU A 93 -18.55 10.21 7.37
CA LEU A 93 -19.52 10.66 6.37
C LEU A 93 -20.92 10.05 6.60
N LYS A 94 -20.99 8.77 6.98
CA LYS A 94 -22.27 8.11 7.32
C LYS A 94 -22.95 8.75 8.52
N ARG A 95 -22.19 9.14 9.56
CA ARG A 95 -22.75 9.82 10.74
C ARG A 95 -23.28 11.20 10.36
N HIS A 96 -22.49 11.98 9.61
CA HIS A 96 -22.90 13.32 9.16
C HIS A 96 -24.18 13.29 8.31
N ARG A 97 -24.27 12.38 7.34
CA ARG A 97 -25.47 12.24 6.51
C ARG A 97 -26.72 11.87 7.32
N LYS A 98 -26.58 11.07 8.37
CA LYS A 98 -27.72 10.77 9.27
C LYS A 98 -28.19 12.03 10.01
N HIS A 99 -27.30 12.88 10.48
CA HIS A 99 -27.69 14.11 11.17
C HIS A 99 -28.44 15.11 10.28
N GLU A 100 -28.15 15.14 8.98
CA GLU A 100 -28.87 15.98 8.02
C GLU A 100 -30.28 15.45 7.70
N LEU A 101 -30.50 14.12 7.76
CA LEU A 101 -31.79 13.50 7.46
C LEU A 101 -32.84 13.60 8.59
N TYR A 102 -32.41 13.93 9.81
CA TYR A 102 -33.27 14.09 10.99
C TYR A 102 -33.42 15.55 11.43
N ARG A 103 -32.99 16.50 10.60
CA ARG A 103 -33.29 17.94 10.72
C ARG A 103 -34.39 18.31 9.73
#